data_AF-A0A6N6KZS0-F1
#
_entry.id   AF-A0A6N6KZS0-F1
#
_cell.length_a   1.000
_cell.length_b   1.000
_cell.length_c   1.000
_cell.angle_alpha   90.00
_cell.angle_beta   90.00
_cell.angle_gamma   90.00
#
_symmetry.space_group_name_H-M   'P 1'
#
loop_
_entity.id
_entity.type
_entity.pdbx_description
1 polymer ?
#
loop_
_entity_poly.entity_id
_entity_poly.type
_entity_poly.pdbx_seq_one_letter_code
_entity_poly.pdbx_strand_id
1 'polypeptide(L)'
;MEPMAALTFYDWLFIISAILFNLLIAGIFIAQKHGREGWVNTLGRLWLLLSFPLLAVFINYALLGKADWLLALFWVIFFYMLVEFVLDYVLKFDFRARWLTHAPYILLEYVALFSIIAIAINQPHPWLGGGCLFLDTDG
;
A
#
# COMPACT_ATOMS: atom_id res chain seq x y z
N MET A 1 29.92 2.80 -18.93
CA MET A 1 29.34 2.96 -17.59
C MET A 1 27.96 3.54 -17.80
N GLU A 2 26.94 2.69 -17.85
CA GLU A 2 25.57 3.18 -17.86
C GLU A 2 25.33 3.94 -16.55
N PRO A 3 24.69 5.12 -16.59
CA PRO A 3 24.36 5.83 -15.37
C PRO A 3 23.50 4.90 -14.51
N MET A 4 23.99 4.56 -13.32
CA MET A 4 23.21 3.86 -12.30
C MET A 4 21.88 4.61 -12.19
N ALA A 5 20.78 3.99 -12.61
CA ALA A 5 19.45 4.63 -12.57
C ALA A 5 19.22 5.13 -11.14
N ALA A 6 19.38 6.44 -10.94
CA ALA A 6 19.30 7.04 -9.63
C ALA A 6 17.83 6.98 -9.22
N LEU A 7 17.53 6.25 -8.14
CA LEU A 7 16.20 6.23 -7.55
C LEU A 7 15.77 7.67 -7.29
N THR A 8 14.62 8.05 -7.85
CA THR A 8 14.09 9.39 -7.64
C THR A 8 13.63 9.54 -6.19
N PHE A 9 13.47 10.78 -5.73
CA PHE A 9 12.91 11.05 -4.41
C PHE A 9 11.55 10.35 -4.20
N TYR A 10 10.71 10.30 -5.24
CA TYR A 10 9.40 9.64 -5.20
C TYR A 10 9.49 8.11 -5.13
N ASP A 11 10.52 7.52 -5.75
CA ASP A 11 10.74 6.07 -5.65
C ASP A 11 11.14 5.69 -4.22
N TRP A 12 12.05 6.46 -3.59
CA TRP A 12 12.38 6.29 -2.17
C TRP A 12 11.18 6.51 -1.25
N LEU A 13 10.38 7.55 -1.52
CA LEU A 13 9.17 7.84 -0.76
C LEU A 13 8.20 6.67 -0.83
N PHE A 14 8.04 6.06 -1.99
CA PHE A 14 7.22 4.86 -2.18
C PHE A 14 7.77 3.67 -1.38
N ILE A 15 9.06 3.34 -1.51
CA ILE A 15 9.68 2.20 -0.83
C ILE A 15 9.52 2.32 0.69
N ILE A 16 9.83 3.49 1.24
CA ILE A 16 9.69 3.76 2.67
C ILE A 16 8.21 3.62 3.09
N SER A 17 7.29 4.17 2.28
CA SER A 17 5.86 4.07 2.54
C SER A 17 5.36 2.63 2.51
N ALA A 18 5.80 1.83 1.54
CA ALA A 18 5.45 0.42 1.39
C ALA A 18 5.93 -0.41 2.59
N ILE A 19 7.16 -0.19 3.05
CA ILE A 19 7.70 -0.87 4.24
C ILE A 19 6.90 -0.48 5.48
N LEU A 20 6.69 0.82 5.70
CA LEU A 20 5.92 1.32 6.84
C LEU A 20 4.48 0.78 6.83
N PHE A 21 3.83 0.76 5.66
CA PHE A 21 2.48 0.22 5.47
C PHE A 21 2.38 -1.23 5.93
N ASN A 22 3.32 -2.08 5.50
CA ASN A 22 3.39 -3.49 5.92
C ASN A 22 3.64 -3.63 7.44
N LEU A 23 4.57 -2.86 7.99
CA LEU A 23 4.87 -2.88 9.43
C LEU A 23 3.67 -2.42 10.27
N LEU A 24 2.95 -1.39 9.83
CA LEU A 24 1.78 -0.86 10.51
C LEU A 24 0.62 -1.85 10.51
N ILE A 25 0.33 -2.48 9.37
CA ILE A 25 -0.67 -3.56 9.28
C ILE A 25 -0.31 -4.72 10.21
N ALA A 26 0.94 -5.20 10.18
CA ALA A 26 1.39 -6.26 11.08
C ALA A 26 1.26 -5.84 12.56
N GLY A 27 1.60 -4.60 12.88
CA GLY A 27 1.43 -4.02 14.20
C GLY A 27 -0.03 -3.93 14.64
N ILE A 28 -0.94 -3.56 13.74
CA ILE A 28 -2.38 -3.52 13.97
C ILE A 28 -2.89 -4.91 14.33
N PHE A 29 -2.57 -5.95 13.55
CA PHE A 29 -2.94 -7.33 13.85
C PHE A 29 -2.42 -7.82 15.20
N ILE A 30 -1.16 -7.52 15.53
CA ILE A 30 -0.57 -7.91 16.81
C ILE A 30 -1.26 -7.18 17.98
N ALA A 31 -1.49 -5.87 17.84
CA ALA A 31 -2.16 -5.06 18.85
C ALA A 31 -3.62 -5.49 19.06
N GLN A 32 -4.31 -5.86 17.97
CA GLN A 32 -5.66 -6.44 18.00
C GLN A 32 -5.69 -7.75 18.77
N LYS A 33 -4.74 -8.66 18.52
CA LYS A 33 -4.66 -9.95 19.22
C LYS A 33 -4.51 -9.79 20.74
N HIS A 34 -3.90 -8.70 21.18
CA HIS A 34 -3.72 -8.38 22.61
C HIS A 34 -4.87 -7.53 23.20
N GLY A 35 -5.93 -7.25 22.43
CA GLY A 35 -7.09 -6.48 22.88
C GLY A 35 -6.77 -5.01 23.22
N ARG A 36 -5.66 -4.46 22.73
CA ARG A 36 -5.23 -3.08 23.04
C ARG A 36 -5.81 -2.09 22.02
N GLU A 37 -7.11 -1.83 22.12
CA GLU A 37 -7.86 -0.96 21.20
C GLU A 37 -7.21 0.42 20.99
N GLY A 38 -6.64 1.02 22.04
CA GLY A 38 -5.93 2.31 21.93
C GLY A 38 -4.70 2.28 21.02
N TRP A 39 -3.98 1.15 20.98
CA TRP A 39 -2.84 0.96 20.07
C TRP A 39 -3.32 0.73 18.63
N VAL A 40 -4.38 -0.06 18.47
CA VAL A 40 -5.01 -0.31 17.15
C VAL A 40 -5.44 1.02 16.51
N ASN A 41 -6.16 1.86 17.25
CA ASN A 41 -6.63 3.15 16.73
C ASN A 41 -5.48 4.14 16.44
N THR A 42 -4.37 4.04 17.15
CA THR A 42 -3.21 4.91 16.92
C THR A 42 -2.41 4.44 15.70
N LEU A 43 -2.18 3.13 15.56
CA LEU A 43 -1.53 2.55 14.40
C LEU A 43 -2.39 2.72 13.14
N GLY A 44 -3.71 2.53 13.22
CA GLY A 44 -4.64 2.79 12.11
C GLY A 44 -4.61 4.25 11.63
N ARG A 45 -4.52 5.22 12.55
CA ARG A 45 -4.33 6.65 12.19
C ARG A 45 -3.01 6.92 11.50
N LEU A 46 -1.92 6.36 12.03
CA LEU A 46 -0.60 6.51 11.44
C LEU A 46 -0.54 5.86 10.06
N TRP A 47 -1.22 4.73 9.89
CA TRP A 47 -1.38 4.06 8.61
C TRP A 47 -2.24 4.87 7.64
N LEU A 48 -3.33 5.50 8.08
CA LEU A 48 -4.09 6.43 7.25
C LEU A 48 -3.25 7.65 6.84
N LEU A 49 -2.35 8.12 7.70
CA LEU A 49 -1.43 9.21 7.36
C LEU A 49 -0.49 8.83 6.21
N LEU A 50 -0.19 7.55 6.00
CA LEU A 50 0.55 7.08 4.82
C LEU A 50 -0.21 7.22 3.51
N SER A 51 -1.51 7.51 3.53
CA SER A 51 -2.24 7.84 2.30
C SER A 51 -1.67 9.10 1.63
N PHE A 52 -1.21 10.09 2.40
CA PHE A 52 -0.64 11.32 1.86
C PHE A 52 0.65 11.11 1.04
N PRO A 53 1.70 10.44 1.56
CA PRO A 53 2.88 10.17 0.75
C PRO A 53 2.58 9.22 -0.41
N LEU A 54 1.69 8.24 -0.26
CA LEU A 54 1.27 7.37 -1.37
C LEU A 54 0.53 8.16 -2.47
N LEU A 55 -0.32 9.11 -2.09
CA LEU A 55 -1.02 9.99 -3.03
C LEU A 55 -0.05 10.91 -3.77
N ALA A 56 0.98 11.42 -3.09
CA ALA A 56 2.03 12.22 -3.74
C ALA A 56 2.79 11.39 -4.79
N VAL A 57 3.11 10.13 -4.48
CA VAL A 57 3.73 9.20 -5.44
C VAL A 57 2.78 8.91 -6.60
N PHE A 58 1.50 8.64 -6.34
CA PHE A 58 0.49 8.39 -7.37
C PHE A 58 0.37 9.56 -8.35
N ILE A 59 0.27 10.79 -7.85
CA ILE A 59 0.22 12.00 -8.69
C ILE A 59 1.49 12.12 -9.52
N ASN A 60 2.66 11.89 -8.92
CA ASN A 60 3.92 11.91 -9.66
C ASN A 60 3.97 10.84 -10.77
N TYR A 61 3.51 9.63 -10.48
CA TYR A 61 3.48 8.52 -11.45
C TYR A 61 2.49 8.77 -12.58
N ALA A 62 1.34 9.40 -12.29
CA ALA A 62 0.37 9.83 -13.28
C ALA A 62 0.95 10.93 -14.19
N LEU A 63 1.64 11.93 -13.62
CA LEU A 63 2.26 13.02 -14.37
C LEU A 63 3.42 12.54 -15.25
N LEU A 64 4.16 11.52 -14.80
CA LEU A 64 5.23 10.89 -15.58
C LEU A 64 4.72 9.95 -16.68
N GLY A 65 3.40 9.72 -16.76
CA GLY A 65 2.81 8.81 -17.74
C GLY A 65 3.27 7.36 -17.57
N LYS A 66 3.49 6.91 -16.32
CA LYS A 66 3.78 5.50 -16.05
C LYS A 66 2.58 4.63 -16.44
N ALA A 67 2.85 3.34 -16.69
CA ALA A 67 1.87 2.40 -17.20
C ALA A 67 0.55 2.39 -16.40
N ASP A 68 -0.58 2.33 -17.12
CA ASP A 68 -1.93 2.41 -16.55
C ASP A 68 -2.22 1.32 -15.51
N TRP A 69 -1.59 0.15 -15.65
CA TRP A 69 -1.74 -0.94 -14.68
C TRP A 69 -1.14 -0.61 -13.31
N LEU A 70 -0.06 0.18 -13.24
CA LEU A 70 0.49 0.67 -11.96
C LEU A 70 -0.49 1.62 -11.28
N LEU A 71 -1.11 2.50 -12.05
CA LEU A 71 -2.14 3.42 -11.57
C LEU A 71 -3.36 2.64 -11.06
N ALA A 72 -3.77 1.57 -11.75
CA ALA A 72 -4.84 0.67 -11.30
C ALA A 72 -4.50 0.01 -9.96
N LEU A 73 -3.25 -0.42 -9.73
CA LEU A 73 -2.81 -0.95 -8.44
C LEU A 73 -2.88 0.09 -7.31
N PHE A 74 -2.52 1.35 -7.60
CA PHE A 74 -2.73 2.45 -6.65
C PHE A 74 -4.21 2.66 -6.32
N TRP A 75 -5.10 2.59 -7.31
CA TRP A 75 -6.54 2.68 -7.07
C TRP A 75 -7.05 1.57 -6.14
N VAL A 76 -6.55 0.34 -6.28
CA VAL A 76 -6.87 -0.78 -5.39
C VAL A 76 -6.41 -0.48 -3.95
N ILE A 77 -5.20 0.06 -3.78
CA ILE A 77 -4.68 0.45 -2.46
C ILE A 77 -5.54 1.56 -1.85
N PHE A 78 -5.82 2.64 -2.60
CA PHE A 78 -6.67 3.72 -2.09
C PHE A 78 -8.09 3.27 -1.80
N PHE A 79 -8.64 2.35 -2.59
CA PHE A 79 -9.94 1.77 -2.33
C PHE A 79 -9.93 0.99 -1.01
N TYR A 80 -8.90 0.19 -0.74
CA TYR A 80 -8.72 -0.44 0.57
C TYR A 80 -8.62 0.59 1.71
N MET A 81 -7.81 1.63 1.56
CA MET A 81 -7.69 2.70 2.57
C MET A 81 -9.01 3.44 2.81
N LEU A 82 -9.79 3.67 1.75
CA LEU A 82 -11.10 4.30 1.84
C LEU A 82 -12.09 3.39 2.56
N VAL A 83 -12.12 2.11 2.21
CA VAL A 83 -12.96 1.12 2.90
C VAL A 83 -12.60 1.10 4.38
N GLU A 84 -11.31 0.95 4.73
CA GLU A 84 -10.86 0.96 6.13
C GLU A 84 -11.29 2.24 6.85
N PHE A 85 -11.08 3.41 6.24
CA PHE A 85 -11.53 4.69 6.80
C PHE A 85 -13.05 4.72 7.04
N VAL A 86 -13.85 4.29 6.06
CA VAL A 86 -15.31 4.28 6.19
C VAL A 86 -15.77 3.30 7.28
N LEU A 87 -15.16 2.12 7.35
CA LEU A 87 -15.54 1.09 8.32
C LEU A 87 -15.15 1.49 9.75
N ASP A 88 -13.91 1.93 9.97
CA ASP A 88 -13.39 2.27 11.31
C ASP A 88 -13.88 3.66 11.79
N TYR A 89 -13.92 4.68 10.93
CA TYR A 89 -14.27 6.05 11.35
C TYR A 89 -15.74 6.40 11.19
N VAL A 90 -16.34 6.05 10.05
CA VAL A 90 -17.70 6.50 9.71
C VAL A 90 -18.73 5.57 10.33
N LEU A 91 -18.56 4.26 10.15
CA LEU A 91 -19.52 3.27 10.62
C LEU A 91 -19.29 2.86 12.07
N LYS A 92 -18.07 3.05 12.62
CA LYS A 92 -17.65 2.54 13.95
C LYS A 92 -18.16 1.11 14.18
N PHE A 93 -18.21 0.32 13.12
CA PHE A 93 -18.87 -0.96 13.16
C PHE A 93 -17.87 -1.94 13.76
N ASP A 94 -18.30 -2.70 14.75
CA ASP A 94 -17.54 -3.84 15.27
C ASP A 94 -17.62 -5.00 14.27
N PHE A 95 -17.03 -4.81 13.07
CA PHE A 95 -16.94 -5.84 12.04
C PHE A 95 -16.19 -7.09 12.52
N ARG A 96 -15.49 -6.98 13.66
CA ARG A 96 -14.73 -8.05 14.33
C ARG A 96 -15.61 -9.04 15.10
N ALA A 97 -16.86 -8.70 15.41
CA ALA A 97 -17.79 -9.61 16.07
C ALA A 97 -18.43 -10.64 15.12
N ARG A 98 -18.37 -10.41 13.80
CA ARG A 98 -19.02 -11.28 12.79
C ARG A 98 -18.07 -11.69 11.68
N TRP A 99 -17.76 -12.99 11.67
CA TRP A 99 -16.90 -13.66 10.68
C TRP A 99 -17.26 -13.34 9.22
N LEU A 100 -18.55 -13.17 8.92
CA LEU A 100 -19.06 -12.92 7.56
C LEU A 100 -18.55 -11.60 6.94
N THR A 101 -18.35 -10.58 7.77
CA THR A 101 -17.80 -9.27 7.36
C THR A 101 -16.28 -9.22 7.45
N HIS A 102 -15.68 -10.12 8.22
CA HIS A 102 -14.23 -10.19 8.38
C HIS A 102 -13.53 -10.82 7.15
N ALA A 103 -14.16 -11.81 6.52
CA ALA A 103 -13.63 -12.46 5.33
C ALA A 103 -13.42 -11.53 4.11
N PRO A 104 -14.41 -10.72 3.66
CA PRO A 104 -14.20 -9.81 2.53
C PRO A 104 -13.20 -8.71 2.86
N TYR A 105 -13.12 -8.30 4.14
CA TYR A 105 -12.14 -7.34 4.62
C TYR A 105 -10.70 -7.87 4.48
N ILE A 106 -10.44 -9.08 5.01
CA ILE A 106 -9.12 -9.72 4.88
C ILE A 106 -8.74 -9.90 3.41
N LEU A 107 -9.67 -10.31 2.56
CA LEU A 107 -9.40 -10.47 1.14
C LEU A 107 -8.94 -9.15 0.51
N LEU A 108 -9.61 -8.04 0.81
CA LEU A 108 -9.27 -6.72 0.28
C LEU A 108 -7.89 -6.26 0.77
N GLU A 109 -7.57 -6.53 2.03
CA GLU A 109 -6.26 -6.27 2.62
C GLU A 109 -5.14 -7.05 1.90
N TYR A 110 -5.33 -8.36 1.66
CA TYR A 110 -4.36 -9.16 0.91
C TYR A 110 -4.16 -8.65 -0.53
N VAL A 111 -5.23 -8.21 -1.18
CA VAL A 111 -5.17 -7.63 -2.53
C VAL A 111 -4.40 -6.30 -2.52
N ALA A 112 -4.58 -5.46 -1.51
CA ALA A 112 -3.82 -4.22 -1.35
C ALA A 112 -2.33 -4.48 -1.08
N LEU A 113 -2.01 -5.44 -0.21
CA LEU A 113 -0.63 -5.85 0.07
C LEU A 113 0.06 -6.38 -1.19
N PHE A 114 -0.63 -7.25 -1.95
CA PHE A 114 -0.11 -7.77 -3.21
C PHE A 114 0.13 -6.65 -4.23
N SER A 115 -0.77 -5.65 -4.28
CA SER A 115 -0.64 -4.48 -5.16
C SER A 115 0.59 -3.65 -4.83
N ILE A 116 0.86 -3.40 -3.55
CA ILE A 116 2.08 -2.69 -3.11
C ILE A 116 3.34 -3.46 -3.51
N ILE A 117 3.36 -4.78 -3.31
CA ILE A 117 4.50 -5.64 -3.67
C ILE A 117 4.71 -5.61 -5.19
N ALA A 118 3.65 -5.72 -5.98
CA ALA A 118 3.73 -5.68 -7.44
C ALA A 118 4.30 -4.34 -7.95
N ILE A 119 3.88 -3.21 -7.37
CA ILE A 119 4.45 -1.90 -7.70
C ILE A 119 5.94 -1.83 -7.29
N ALA A 120 6.30 -2.37 -6.11
CA ALA A 120 7.66 -2.33 -5.60
C ALA A 120 8.64 -3.13 -6.46
N ILE A 121 8.26 -4.34 -6.89
CA ILE A 121 9.09 -5.18 -7.77
C ILE A 121 9.29 -4.52 -9.14
N ASN A 122 8.33 -3.71 -9.58
CA ASN A 122 8.41 -2.99 -10.85
C ASN A 122 9.22 -1.69 -10.78
N GLN A 123 9.68 -1.28 -9.60
CA GLN A 123 10.55 -0.11 -9.52
C GLN A 123 11.97 -0.43 -10.02
N PRO A 124 12.67 0.54 -10.63
CA PRO A 124 14.04 0.35 -11.10
C PRO A 124 14.95 0.03 -9.91
N HIS A 125 15.37 -1.22 -9.76
CA HIS A 125 16.28 -1.64 -8.70
C HIS A 125 17.74 -1.43 -9.16
N PRO A 126 18.54 -0.60 -8.45
CA PRO A 126 19.95 -0.38 -8.80
C PRO A 126 20.82 -1.65 -8.71
N TRP A 127 20.37 -2.64 -7.93
CA TRP A 127 21.15 -3.83 -7.55
C TRP A 127 20.78 -5.08 -8.35
N LEU A 128 19.62 -5.08 -9.02
CA LEU A 128 19.11 -6.22 -9.80
C LEU A 128 19.31 -6.04 -11.32
N GLY A 129 20.12 -5.07 -11.74
CA GLY A 129 20.49 -4.89 -13.13
C GLY A 129 19.29 -4.57 -14.03
N GLY A 130 18.60 -3.46 -13.78
CA GLY A 130 17.73 -2.78 -14.76
C GLY A 130 16.54 -3.58 -15.35
N GLY A 131 16.32 -4.82 -14.94
CA GLY A 131 15.26 -5.68 -15.46
C GLY A 131 13.96 -5.46 -14.72
N CYS A 132 13.01 -4.83 -15.39
CA CYS A 132 11.58 -4.96 -15.14
C CYS A 132 11.24 -6.46 -15.13
N LEU A 133 11.09 -7.08 -13.94
CA LEU A 133 11.04 -8.55 -13.84
C LEU A 133 9.64 -9.11 -14.15
N PHE A 134 8.62 -8.26 -14.28
CA PHE A 134 7.27 -8.67 -14.63
C PHE A 134 6.64 -7.64 -15.56
N LEU A 135 6.50 -8.02 -16.85
CA LEU A 135 5.75 -7.36 -17.91
C LEU A 135 6.53 -6.34 -18.78
N ASP A 136 7.57 -6.84 -19.47
CA ASP A 136 7.64 -6.59 -20.92
C ASP A 136 6.47 -7.38 -21.53
N THR A 137 5.30 -6.75 -21.63
CA THR A 137 4.27 -7.16 -22.58
C THR A 137 3.99 -5.94 -23.43
N ASP A 138 4.83 -5.83 -24.45
CA ASP A 138 4.62 -5.29 -25.77
C ASP A 138 3.22 -4.71 -26.03
N GLY A 139 3.23 -3.43 -26.37
CA GLY A 139 2.17 -2.71 -27.07
C GLY A 139 2.77 -1.52 -27.80
#